data_AF-A0A964HD00-F1
#
_entry.id   AF-A0A964HD00-F1
#
_cell.length_a   1.000
_cell.length_b   1.000
_cell.length_c   1.000
_cell.angle_alpha   90.00
_cell.angle_beta   90.00
_cell.angle_gamma   90.00
#
_symmetry.space_group_name_H-M   'P 1'
#
loop_
_entity.id
_entity.type
_entity.pdbx_description
1 polymer ?
#
loop_
_entity_poly.entity_id
_entity_poly.type
_entity_poly.pdbx_seq_one_letter_code
_entity_poly.pdbx_strand_id
1 'polypeptide(L)'
;DGYFPGPHLRLGNGSAEDIPELTDIINLLLEYCPGQRESESWMAQIVAWGCAGRDHLWQDLGLANRGELSTLMTAAFPALAALNTGDMKWKKFIYRHYCARDGIYVCPAPSCGECADYATCFAPEE
;
A
#
# COMPACT_ATOMS: atom_id res chain seq x y z
N ASP A 1 13.64 4.56 29.28
CA ASP A 1 13.53 5.29 28.00
C ASP A 1 14.85 5.34 27.24
N GLY A 2 15.37 4.19 26.78
CA GLY A 2 16.71 4.10 26.15
C GLY A 2 16.80 3.14 24.96
N TYR A 3 15.67 2.78 24.35
CA TYR A 3 15.65 1.76 23.29
C TYR A 3 15.93 2.31 21.89
N PHE A 4 15.88 3.64 21.71
CA PHE A 4 16.18 4.31 20.45
C PHE A 4 17.07 5.54 20.70
N PRO A 5 18.41 5.37 20.74
CA PRO A 5 19.36 6.47 20.92
C PRO A 5 19.59 7.30 19.64
N GLY A 6 18.90 6.94 18.55
CA GLY A 6 18.94 7.69 17.29
C GLY A 6 18.17 9.01 17.39
N PRO A 7 18.41 9.95 16.45
CA PRO A 7 17.61 11.17 16.39
C PRO A 7 16.13 10.81 16.30
N HIS A 8 15.32 11.43 17.15
CA HIS A 8 13.86 11.28 17.08
C HIS A 8 13.39 11.74 15.71
N LEU A 9 12.95 10.79 14.89
CA LEU A 9 12.28 11.09 13.64
C LEU A 9 11.01 11.87 13.97
N ARG A 10 10.95 13.13 13.54
CA ARG A 10 9.73 13.91 13.63
C ARG A 10 8.81 13.44 12.51
N LEU A 11 7.96 12.47 12.82
CA LEU A 11 6.91 11.97 11.91
C LEU A 11 5.77 12.99 11.70
N GLY A 12 5.84 14.18 12.30
CA GLY A 12 4.86 15.25 12.09
C GLY A 12 5.18 16.05 10.82
N ASN A 13 4.13 16.47 10.10
CA ASN A 13 4.21 17.20 8.82
C ASN A 13 4.86 16.39 7.68
N GLY A 14 4.71 15.07 7.68
CA GLY A 14 4.91 14.29 6.45
C GLY A 14 4.04 14.87 5.33
N SER A 15 4.52 14.84 4.09
CA SER A 15 3.83 15.37 2.91
C SER A 15 2.58 14.58 2.49
N ALA A 16 2.01 13.79 3.39
CA ALA A 16 0.78 13.07 3.12
C ALA A 16 -0.33 14.09 2.92
N GLU A 17 -0.91 14.09 1.73
CA GLU A 17 -2.06 14.91 1.42
C GLU A 17 -3.27 14.36 2.18
N ASP A 18 -4.18 15.24 2.57
CA ASP A 18 -5.48 14.81 3.10
C ASP A 18 -6.30 14.27 1.92
N ILE A 19 -6.15 12.99 1.64
CA ILE A 19 -6.83 12.30 0.54
C ILE A 19 -8.23 11.84 1.04
N PRO A 20 -9.32 12.17 0.32
CA PRO A 20 -10.67 11.78 0.73
C PRO A 20 -10.84 10.27 0.98
N GLU A 21 -10.07 9.44 0.27
CA GLU A 21 -10.17 7.97 0.34
C GLU A 21 -9.38 7.35 1.52
N LEU A 22 -8.65 8.13 2.32
CA LEU A 22 -7.73 7.60 3.33
C LEU A 22 -8.41 6.62 4.29
N THR A 23 -9.58 7.00 4.80
CA THR A 23 -10.36 6.18 5.74
C THR A 23 -10.77 4.85 5.10
N ASP A 24 -11.14 4.88 3.82
CA ASP A 24 -11.57 3.67 3.11
C ASP A 24 -10.40 2.74 2.80
N ILE A 25 -9.23 3.29 2.48
CA ILE A 25 -8.00 2.51 2.31
C ILE A 25 -7.59 1.86 3.64
N ILE A 26 -7.70 2.57 4.76
CA ILE A 26 -7.46 1.99 6.09
C ILE A 26 -8.42 0.82 6.35
N ASN A 27 -9.72 1.02 6.11
CA ASN A 27 -10.73 -0.02 6.29
C ASN A 27 -10.48 -1.24 5.41
N LEU A 28 -10.12 -1.01 4.14
CA LEU A 28 -9.72 -2.08 3.22
C LEU A 28 -8.55 -2.87 3.80
N LEU A 29 -7.48 -2.22 4.25
CA LEU A 29 -6.29 -2.91 4.79
C LEU A 29 -6.60 -3.67 6.08
N LEU A 30 -7.43 -3.10 6.96
CA LEU A 30 -7.87 -3.74 8.21
C LEU A 30 -8.65 -5.04 7.97
N GLU A 31 -9.39 -5.16 6.86
CA GLU A 31 -10.09 -6.42 6.51
C GLU A 31 -9.12 -7.57 6.21
N TYR A 32 -7.89 -7.25 5.84
CA TYR A 32 -6.83 -8.24 5.62
C TYR A 32 -5.92 -8.42 6.84
N CYS A 33 -6.22 -7.75 7.96
CA CYS A 33 -5.60 -7.99 9.25
C CYS A 33 -6.39 -9.02 10.05
N PRO A 34 -5.73 -10.01 10.69
CA PRO A 34 -6.39 -10.93 11.61
C PRO A 34 -7.01 -10.26 12.85
N GLY A 35 -6.60 -9.04 13.18
CA GLY A 35 -7.09 -8.25 14.31
C GLY A 35 -6.57 -8.73 15.67
N GLN A 36 -5.50 -9.52 15.69
CA GLN A 36 -5.00 -10.16 16.91
C GLN A 36 -4.05 -9.26 17.71
N ARG A 37 -3.47 -8.25 17.07
CA ARG A 37 -2.47 -7.36 17.68
C ARG A 37 -2.74 -5.92 17.27
N GLU A 38 -2.54 -4.99 18.20
CA GLU A 38 -2.62 -3.56 17.93
C GLU A 38 -1.61 -3.11 16.85
N SER A 39 -0.46 -3.79 16.76
CA SER A 39 0.52 -3.54 15.70
C SER A 39 -0.02 -3.74 14.28
N GLU A 40 -1.04 -4.59 14.09
CA GLU A 40 -1.66 -4.83 12.79
C GLU A 40 -2.48 -3.60 12.33
N SER A 41 -3.23 -2.99 13.26
CA SER A 41 -3.99 -1.79 12.96
C SER A 41 -3.09 -0.57 12.73
N TRP A 42 -1.95 -0.49 13.42
CA TRP A 42 -0.93 0.52 13.11
C TRP A 42 -0.33 0.30 11.72
N MET A 43 -0.06 -0.96 11.33
CA MET A 43 0.49 -1.26 10.01
C MET A 43 -0.49 -0.88 8.89
N ALA A 44 -1.79 -1.16 9.06
CA ALA A 44 -2.83 -0.71 8.13
C ALA A 44 -2.82 0.81 7.96
N GLN A 45 -2.74 1.56 9.06
CA GLN A 45 -2.64 3.02 9.03
C GLN A 45 -1.37 3.49 8.33
N ILE A 46 -0.20 2.94 8.69
CA ILE A 46 1.09 3.32 8.10
C ILE A 46 1.07 3.15 6.58
N VAL A 47 0.61 2.01 6.08
CA VAL A 47 0.54 1.73 4.64
C VAL A 47 -0.47 2.64 3.94
N ALA A 48 -1.63 2.90 4.56
CA ALA A 48 -2.62 3.83 4.00
C ALA A 48 -2.07 5.27 3.91
N TRP A 49 -1.37 5.74 4.94
CA TRP A 49 -0.69 7.04 4.93
C TRP A 49 0.41 7.10 3.87
N GLY A 50 1.16 6.02 3.66
CA GLY A 50 2.10 5.93 2.54
C GLY A 50 1.41 6.01 1.17
N CYS A 51 0.17 5.54 1.04
CA CYS A 51 -0.60 5.70 -0.20
C CYS A 51 -1.00 7.16 -0.46
N ALA A 52 -1.13 7.99 0.58
CA ALA A 52 -1.41 9.42 0.46
C ALA A 52 -0.19 10.28 0.06
N GLY A 53 1.01 9.69 0.01
CA GLY A 53 2.20 10.34 -0.52
C GLY A 53 2.16 10.51 -2.04
N ARG A 54 3.14 11.21 -2.62
CA ARG A 54 3.20 11.46 -4.08
C ARG A 54 4.10 10.48 -4.82
N ASP A 55 5.00 9.84 -4.11
CA ASP A 55 6.05 9.02 -4.68
C ASP A 55 5.63 7.53 -4.73
N HIS A 56 6.60 6.66 -5.01
CA HIS A 56 6.38 5.22 -4.89
C HIS A 56 6.16 4.86 -3.42
N LEU A 57 5.24 3.93 -3.16
CA LEU A 57 4.86 3.56 -1.79
C LEU A 57 6.07 3.14 -0.93
N TRP A 58 7.09 2.51 -1.51
CA TRP A 58 8.29 2.13 -0.77
C TRP A 58 9.13 3.36 -0.35
N GLN A 59 9.16 4.42 -1.15
CA GLN A 59 9.82 5.70 -0.82
C GLN A 59 9.04 6.45 0.25
N ASP A 60 7.72 6.54 0.09
CA ASP A 60 6.81 7.19 1.05
C ASP A 60 6.85 6.49 2.43
N LEU A 61 7.16 5.19 2.46
CA LEU A 61 7.37 4.41 3.69
C LEU A 61 8.82 4.41 4.21
N GLY A 62 9.75 5.04 3.49
CA GLY A 62 11.16 5.10 3.87
C GLY A 62 11.92 3.77 3.76
N LEU A 63 11.46 2.86 2.91
CA LEU A 63 12.11 1.58 2.62
C LEU A 63 13.23 1.76 1.60
N ALA A 64 14.19 0.82 1.55
CA ALA A 64 15.34 0.93 0.66
C ALA A 64 14.99 0.64 -0.81
N ASN A 65 14.00 -0.23 -1.04
CA ASN A 65 13.57 -0.63 -2.38
C ASN A 65 12.19 -1.31 -2.36
N ARG A 66 11.65 -1.57 -3.55
CA ARG A 66 10.40 -2.30 -3.76
C ARG A 66 10.38 -3.72 -3.16
N GLY A 67 11.50 -4.41 -3.08
CA GLY A 67 11.58 -5.77 -2.50
C GLY A 67 11.32 -5.78 -1.00
N GLU A 68 11.80 -4.78 -0.27
CA GLU A 68 11.48 -4.59 1.15
C GLU A 68 9.98 -4.32 1.33
N LEU A 69 9.37 -3.53 0.44
CA LEU A 69 7.92 -3.32 0.47
C LEU A 69 7.15 -4.61 0.23
N SER A 70 7.54 -5.43 -0.76
CA SER A 70 6.90 -6.74 -0.99
C SER A 70 7.03 -7.67 0.21
N THR A 71 8.18 -7.62 0.91
CA THR A 71 8.40 -8.39 2.14
C THR A 71 7.48 -7.91 3.27
N LEU A 72 7.38 -6.59 3.47
CA LEU A 72 6.47 -5.97 4.43
C LEU A 72 5.02 -6.34 4.15
N MET A 73 4.56 -6.22 2.89
CA MET A 73 3.19 -6.53 2.51
C MET A 73 2.86 -8.02 2.71
N THR A 74 3.80 -8.91 2.39
CA THR A 74 3.62 -10.36 2.60
C THR A 74 3.53 -10.72 4.08
N ALA A 75 4.31 -10.05 4.93
CA ALA A 75 4.30 -10.30 6.36
C ALA A 75 3.06 -9.71 7.06
N ALA A 76 2.68 -8.48 6.69
CA ALA A 76 1.59 -7.75 7.34
C ALA A 76 0.19 -8.13 6.80
N PHE A 77 0.08 -8.39 5.49
CA PHE A 77 -1.19 -8.63 4.81
C PHE A 77 -1.09 -9.86 3.88
N PRO A 78 -0.79 -11.06 4.42
CA PRO A 78 -0.48 -12.25 3.60
C PRO A 78 -1.61 -12.62 2.63
N ALA A 79 -2.87 -12.50 3.06
CA ALA A 79 -4.03 -12.77 2.22
C ALA A 79 -4.17 -11.75 1.07
N LEU A 80 -3.94 -10.47 1.35
CA LEU A 80 -3.97 -9.42 0.32
C LEU A 80 -2.80 -9.56 -0.66
N ALA A 81 -1.61 -9.89 -0.15
CA ALA A 81 -0.41 -10.08 -0.95
C ALA A 81 -0.56 -11.26 -1.93
N ALA A 82 -1.21 -12.35 -1.50
CA ALA A 82 -1.51 -13.50 -2.36
C ALA A 82 -2.42 -13.15 -3.57
N LEU A 83 -3.19 -12.05 -3.49
CA LEU A 83 -4.03 -11.57 -4.58
C LEU A 83 -3.25 -10.74 -5.61
N ASN A 84 -2.05 -10.26 -5.28
CA ASN A 84 -1.17 -9.53 -6.20
C ASN A 84 -0.29 -10.49 -7.03
N THR A 85 -0.93 -11.36 -7.83
CA THR A 85 -0.27 -12.46 -8.54
C THR A 85 0.63 -12.03 -9.70
N GLY A 86 0.43 -10.81 -10.23
CA GLY A 86 1.18 -10.29 -11.37
C GLY A 86 2.35 -9.38 -11.00
N ASP A 87 2.66 -9.22 -9.71
CA ASP A 87 3.66 -8.26 -9.24
C ASP A 87 3.35 -6.81 -9.68
N MET A 88 2.07 -6.42 -9.56
CA MET A 88 1.62 -5.07 -9.81
C MET A 88 2.23 -4.12 -8.76
N LYS A 89 2.56 -2.88 -9.17
CA LYS A 89 3.00 -1.83 -8.23
C LYS A 89 2.02 -1.73 -7.06
N TRP A 90 2.51 -1.84 -5.82
CA TRP A 90 1.66 -2.01 -4.63
C TRP A 90 0.61 -0.91 -4.47
N LYS A 91 1.00 0.35 -4.66
CA LYS A 91 0.08 1.50 -4.60
C LYS A 91 -1.07 1.34 -5.60
N LYS A 92 -0.75 1.01 -6.85
CA LYS A 92 -1.75 0.76 -7.90
C LYS A 92 -2.61 -0.46 -7.61
N PHE A 93 -2.02 -1.52 -7.07
CA PHE A 93 -2.75 -2.72 -6.67
C PHE A 93 -3.79 -2.42 -5.58
N ILE A 94 -3.40 -1.68 -4.54
CA ILE A 94 -4.29 -1.24 -3.45
C ILE A 94 -5.43 -0.39 -3.99
N TYR A 95 -5.13 0.64 -4.79
CA TYR A 95 -6.16 1.49 -5.40
C TYR A 95 -7.09 0.70 -6.33
N ARG A 96 -6.57 -0.26 -7.10
CA ARG A 96 -7.41 -1.14 -7.92
C ARG A 96 -8.35 -1.99 -7.06
N HIS A 97 -7.88 -2.53 -5.94
CA HIS A 97 -8.71 -3.29 -5.01
C HIS A 97 -9.78 -2.42 -4.34
N TYR A 98 -9.39 -1.23 -3.88
CA TYR A 98 -10.28 -0.23 -3.31
C TYR A 98 -11.39 0.16 -4.32
N CYS A 99 -11.03 0.59 -5.51
CA CYS A 99 -12.02 1.03 -6.49
C CYS A 99 -12.90 -0.11 -7.02
N ALA A 100 -12.40 -1.36 -7.03
CA ALA A 100 -13.20 -2.54 -7.40
C ALA A 100 -14.25 -2.87 -6.33
N ARG A 101 -13.93 -2.67 -5.04
CA ARG A 101 -14.86 -2.86 -3.92
C ARG A 101 -16.04 -1.89 -4.00
N ASP A 102 -15.77 -0.61 -4.28
CA ASP A 102 -16.80 0.43 -4.31
C ASP A 102 -17.57 0.46 -5.64
N GLY A 103 -17.25 -0.44 -6.58
CA GLY A 103 -17.85 -0.47 -7.91
C GLY A 103 -17.51 0.75 -8.77
N ILE A 104 -16.59 1.59 -8.32
CA ILE A 104 -16.17 2.85 -8.96
C ILE A 104 -15.30 2.55 -10.19
N TYR A 105 -14.50 1.48 -10.14
CA TYR A 105 -13.59 1.14 -11.22
C TYR A 105 -13.66 -0.34 -11.59
N VAL A 106 -14.02 -0.58 -12.85
CA VAL A 106 -13.86 -1.86 -13.52
C VAL A 106 -12.83 -1.65 -14.62
N CYS A 107 -11.74 -2.42 -14.59
CA CYS A 107 -10.79 -2.43 -15.69
C CYS A 107 -11.52 -2.87 -16.97
N PRO A 108 -11.51 -2.09 -18.07
CA PRO A 108 -12.28 -2.40 -19.26
C PRO A 108 -11.73 -3.60 -20.04
N ALA A 109 -10.49 -4.00 -19.76
CA ALA A 109 -9.84 -5.13 -20.42
C ALA A 109 -10.30 -6.47 -19.78
N PRO A 110 -10.54 -7.51 -20.60
CA PRO A 110 -10.96 -8.83 -20.10
C PRO A 110 -9.85 -9.53 -19.30
N SER A 111 -8.59 -9.13 -19.48
CA SER A 111 -7.45 -9.59 -18.70
C SER A 111 -6.41 -8.47 -18.56
N CYS A 112 -5.55 -8.55 -17.53
CA CYS A 112 -4.47 -7.57 -17.36
C CYS A 112 -3.50 -7.55 -18.56
N GLY A 113 -3.22 -8.70 -19.18
CA GLY A 113 -2.24 -8.82 -20.27
C GLY A 113 -2.66 -8.12 -21.57
N GLU A 114 -3.95 -7.82 -21.75
CA GLU A 114 -4.49 -7.11 -22.90
C GLU A 114 -4.83 -5.65 -22.59
N CYS A 115 -4.55 -5.20 -21.36
CA CYS A 115 -4.79 -3.83 -20.92
C CYS A 115 -3.73 -2.89 -21.51
N ALA A 116 -4.17 -1.79 -22.13
CA ALA A 116 -3.26 -0.76 -22.65
C ALA A 116 -2.35 -0.16 -21.56
N ASP A 117 -2.80 -0.14 -20.30
CA ASP A 117 -2.05 0.36 -19.14
C ASP A 117 -1.20 -0.72 -18.46
N TYR A 118 -1.10 -1.93 -19.03
CA TYR A 118 -0.33 -3.04 -18.45
C TYR A 118 1.11 -2.62 -18.13
N ALA A 119 1.81 -2.02 -19.10
CA ALA A 119 3.18 -1.55 -18.89
C ALA A 119 3.28 -0.55 -17.74
N THR A 120 2.31 0.35 -17.59
CA THR A 120 2.29 1.34 -16.52
C THR A 120 2.04 0.70 -15.14
N CYS A 121 1.24 -0.36 -15.09
CA CYS A 121 0.86 -1.07 -13.85
C CYS A 121 1.91 -2.06 -13.36
N PHE A 122 2.69 -2.64 -14.28
CA PHE A 122 3.62 -3.75 -14.02
C PHE A 122 5.09 -3.42 -14.33
N ALA A 123 5.41 -2.21 -14.83
CA ALA A 123 6.80 -1.79 -14.99
C ALA A 123 7.56 -1.82 -13.66
N PRO A 124 8.89 -1.96 -13.69
CA PRO A 124 9.74 -1.73 -12.53
C PRO A 124 9.50 -0.35 -11.87
N GLU A 125 9.83 -0.25 -10.59
CA GLU A 125 9.93 1.01 -9.85
C GLU A 125 11.41 1.20 -9.52
N GLU A 126 11.97 2.36 -9.91
CA GLU A 126 13.35 2.77 -9.59
C GLU A 126 13.39 3.65 -8.35
#